data_AF-A0A165PX44-F1
#
_entry.id   AF-A0A165PX44-F1
#
_cell.length_a   1.000
_cell.length_b   1.000
_cell.length_c   1.000
_cell.angle_alpha   90.00
_cell.angle_beta   90.00
_cell.angle_gamma   90.00
#
_symmetry.space_group_name_H-M   'P 1'
#
loop_
_entity.id
_entity.type
_entity.pdbx_description
1 polymer ?
#
loop_
_entity_poly.entity_id
_entity_poly.type
_entity_poly.pdbx_seq_one_letter_code
_entity_poly.pdbx_strand_id
1 'polypeptide(L)'
;MKKRVLSVAALLVGSFAVNAQVGIGTNKPNKSAELLIESSNRGLLIPNVALVDTKDKTTITNGNVESLMVFATKKQGDITPGYYYWNIDRWVRLTGDKDIPAIVVNNFQEIVNMEGDKVQNIIKNIVRNTEGNVIYEGDKFYHITNKDGKIVKQEISDKITVIEYDEATGDYIYYNENAVDRSGNIDKTKGVRIQVKQTVINKFKDIINDHTVQQHINNYLEGTYVGGNVYYDGSKFTYVTKEGDTKEITIKDIVQANETVTTLVKNGDGTYTYTNEEGIKTIIDIPSEFIEHFEKIVEQPVTVDGRIFKTVNDYIKYVTESRGGFTKIIYNKEGDAIFQEWNDIKNEWVNIDNSKFSRSCKR
;
A
#
# COMPACT_ATOMS: atom_id res chain seq x y z
N MET A 1 -7.73 43.20 -133.28
CA MET A 1 -8.81 43.50 -132.31
C MET A 1 -8.22 43.35 -130.90
N LYS A 2 -7.49 44.27 -130.26
CA LYS A 2 -7.80 45.63 -129.73
C LYS A 2 -9.12 45.75 -128.95
N LYS A 3 -8.99 45.85 -127.62
CA LYS A 3 -9.77 46.68 -126.66
C LYS A 3 -11.15 46.21 -126.11
N ARG A 4 -11.37 44.94 -125.74
CA ARG A 4 -12.58 44.56 -124.96
C ARG A 4 -12.39 43.63 -123.75
N VAL A 5 -11.16 43.21 -123.43
CA VAL A 5 -10.95 42.24 -122.32
C VAL A 5 -10.69 42.91 -120.96
N LEU A 6 -10.37 44.21 -120.92
CA LEU A 6 -10.01 44.89 -119.66
C LEU A 6 -11.22 45.17 -118.73
N SER A 7 -12.44 45.25 -119.25
CA SER A 7 -13.62 45.62 -118.46
C SER A 7 -14.24 44.44 -117.70
N VAL A 8 -14.02 43.19 -118.16
CA VAL A 8 -14.56 41.97 -117.52
C VAL A 8 -13.65 41.50 -116.38
N ALA A 9 -12.33 41.71 -116.50
CA ALA A 9 -11.37 41.41 -115.44
C ALA A 9 -11.50 42.35 -114.22
N ALA A 10 -11.99 43.57 -114.41
CA ALA A 10 -12.17 44.54 -113.33
C ALA A 10 -13.42 44.26 -112.45
N LEU A 11 -14.36 43.42 -112.91
CA LEU A 11 -15.62 43.14 -112.21
C LEU A 11 -15.62 41.84 -111.39
N LEU A 12 -14.60 40.99 -111.54
CA LEU A 12 -14.53 39.65 -110.91
C LEU A 12 -13.59 39.58 -109.69
N VAL A 13 -13.03 40.71 -109.24
CA VAL A 13 -12.06 40.76 -108.12
C VAL A 13 -12.70 41.29 -106.82
N GLY A 14 -14.01 41.53 -106.80
CA GLY A 14 -14.72 42.23 -105.73
C GLY A 14 -15.23 41.39 -104.56
N SER A 15 -14.61 40.24 -104.24
CA SER A 15 -15.01 39.44 -103.07
C SER A 15 -13.81 38.92 -102.29
N PHE A 16 -12.89 39.81 -101.92
CA PHE A 16 -11.98 39.52 -100.83
C PHE A 16 -12.77 39.63 -99.53
N ALA A 17 -12.90 38.51 -98.83
CA ALA A 17 -13.26 38.50 -97.42
C ALA A 17 -12.21 39.35 -96.68
N VAL A 18 -12.57 40.58 -96.33
CA VAL A 18 -11.79 41.42 -95.45
C VAL A 18 -12.05 40.87 -94.04
N ASN A 19 -11.13 40.07 -93.51
CA ASN A 19 -11.11 39.79 -92.07
C ASN A 19 -10.97 41.14 -91.37
N ALA A 20 -12.02 41.61 -90.72
CA ALA A 20 -12.02 42.88 -90.04
C ALA A 20 -11.59 42.66 -88.59
N GLN A 21 -10.32 42.94 -88.28
CA GLN A 21 -9.92 43.08 -86.88
C GLN A 21 -10.73 44.21 -86.24
N VAL A 22 -11.18 44.00 -85.00
CA VAL A 22 -12.04 44.97 -84.30
C VAL A 22 -11.15 45.94 -83.53
N GLY A 23 -11.03 47.16 -84.04
CA GLY A 23 -10.47 48.28 -83.29
C GLY A 23 -11.58 49.06 -82.59
N ILE A 24 -11.54 49.17 -81.27
CA ILE A 24 -12.42 50.05 -80.49
C ILE A 24 -11.58 51.24 -80.03
N GLY A 25 -11.95 52.45 -80.48
CA GLY A 25 -11.21 53.68 -80.16
C GLY A 25 -9.98 53.94 -81.02
N THR A 26 -9.72 53.09 -82.04
CA THR A 26 -8.58 53.24 -82.95
C THR A 26 -8.91 52.81 -84.38
N ASN A 27 -8.43 53.56 -85.36
CA ASN A 27 -8.59 53.24 -86.78
C ASN A 27 -7.41 52.42 -87.33
N LYS A 28 -6.42 52.10 -86.49
CA LYS A 28 -5.24 51.30 -86.85
C LYS A 28 -5.03 50.18 -85.83
N PRO A 29 -5.96 49.22 -85.72
CA PRO A 29 -5.80 48.07 -84.84
C PRO A 29 -4.50 47.31 -85.15
N ASN A 30 -3.86 46.80 -84.09
CA ASN A 30 -2.62 46.02 -84.21
C ASN A 30 -2.90 44.74 -85.00
N LYS A 31 -2.07 44.44 -86.01
CA LYS A 31 -2.25 43.26 -86.88
C LYS A 31 -2.16 41.91 -86.15
N SER A 32 -1.61 41.89 -84.95
CA SER A 32 -1.53 40.69 -84.11
C SER A 32 -2.71 40.55 -83.14
N ALA A 33 -3.68 41.45 -83.16
CA ALA A 33 -4.81 41.47 -82.24
C ALA A 33 -6.14 41.39 -83.00
N GLU A 34 -6.96 40.41 -82.65
CA GLU A 34 -8.33 40.29 -83.17
C GLU A 34 -9.25 41.38 -82.59
N LEU A 35 -8.93 41.84 -81.36
CA LEU A 35 -9.57 42.96 -80.68
C LEU A 35 -8.50 43.87 -80.07
N LEU A 36 -8.48 45.16 -80.47
CA LEU A 36 -7.71 46.20 -79.80
C LEU A 36 -8.65 47.26 -79.24
N ILE A 37 -8.54 47.55 -77.94
CA ILE A 37 -9.24 48.66 -77.28
C ILE A 37 -8.21 49.71 -76.91
N GLU A 38 -8.28 50.89 -77.54
CA GLU A 38 -7.36 52.00 -77.30
C GLU A 38 -8.14 53.19 -76.71
N SER A 39 -7.74 53.64 -75.53
CA SER A 39 -8.30 54.83 -74.86
C SER A 39 -7.31 55.39 -73.85
N SER A 40 -7.25 56.71 -73.71
CA SER A 40 -6.43 57.37 -72.70
C SER A 40 -7.11 57.55 -71.34
N ASN A 41 -8.44 57.35 -71.27
CA ASN A 41 -9.23 57.66 -70.08
C ASN A 41 -10.43 56.72 -69.84
N ARG A 42 -10.61 55.66 -70.64
CA ARG A 42 -11.64 54.64 -70.46
C ARG A 42 -11.00 53.26 -70.43
N GLY A 43 -11.58 52.36 -69.64
CA GLY A 43 -11.15 50.96 -69.54
C GLY A 43 -12.18 49.99 -70.10
N LEU A 44 -11.83 48.71 -70.08
CA LEU A 44 -12.75 47.59 -70.33
C LEU A 44 -13.45 47.23 -69.01
N LEU A 45 -14.79 47.32 -68.99
CA LEU A 45 -15.58 46.82 -67.87
C LEU A 45 -15.88 45.33 -68.08
N ILE A 46 -15.23 44.48 -67.29
CA ILE A 46 -15.51 43.05 -67.25
C ILE A 46 -16.87 42.82 -66.58
N PRO A 47 -17.70 41.85 -67.05
CA PRO A 47 -19.00 41.58 -66.44
C PRO A 47 -18.91 41.33 -64.93
N ASN A 48 -19.70 42.10 -64.18
CA ASN A 48 -19.83 41.96 -62.73
C ASN A 48 -20.84 40.85 -62.42
N VAL A 49 -20.37 39.72 -61.89
CA VAL A 49 -21.18 38.52 -61.69
C VAL A 49 -21.17 38.12 -60.22
N ALA A 50 -22.34 37.79 -59.67
CA ALA A 50 -22.50 37.34 -58.30
C ALA A 50 -22.34 35.81 -58.19
N LEU A 51 -21.12 35.31 -58.41
CA LEU A 51 -20.81 33.88 -58.34
C LEU A 51 -21.15 33.29 -56.96
N VAL A 52 -21.61 32.03 -56.95
CA VAL A 52 -22.02 31.32 -55.74
C VAL A 52 -20.84 30.67 -55.02
N ASP A 53 -19.98 29.96 -55.76
CA ASP A 53 -18.76 29.29 -55.30
C ASP A 53 -17.81 29.08 -56.51
N THR A 54 -16.62 28.51 -56.29
CA THR A 54 -15.67 28.26 -57.39
C THR A 54 -16.11 27.17 -58.36
N LYS A 55 -17.17 26.41 -58.10
CA LYS A 55 -17.73 25.39 -59.00
C LYS A 55 -19.04 25.82 -59.64
N ASP A 56 -19.43 27.08 -59.50
CA ASP A 56 -20.68 27.62 -60.01
C ASP A 56 -20.75 27.54 -61.54
N LYS A 57 -21.59 26.62 -62.03
CA LYS A 57 -21.90 26.41 -63.45
C LYS A 57 -23.24 27.01 -63.88
N THR A 58 -23.95 27.66 -62.97
CA THR A 58 -25.38 27.99 -63.13
C THR A 58 -25.64 29.48 -63.27
N THR A 59 -24.84 30.32 -62.62
CA THR A 59 -25.01 31.77 -62.68
C THR A 59 -24.86 32.31 -64.11
N ILE A 60 -24.03 31.67 -64.92
CA ILE A 60 -23.95 31.94 -66.36
C ILE A 60 -24.82 30.92 -67.10
N THR A 61 -26.00 31.36 -67.52
CA THR A 61 -27.09 30.48 -68.01
C THR A 61 -26.76 29.70 -69.28
N ASN A 62 -25.87 30.23 -70.13
CA ASN A 62 -25.42 29.56 -71.35
C ASN A 62 -24.20 28.65 -71.12
N GLY A 63 -23.85 28.39 -69.86
CA GLY A 63 -22.70 27.59 -69.47
C GLY A 63 -21.40 28.40 -69.45
N ASN A 64 -20.45 27.91 -68.65
CA ASN A 64 -19.11 28.48 -68.58
C ASN A 64 -18.25 27.92 -69.71
N VAL A 65 -17.50 28.80 -70.37
CA VAL A 65 -16.55 28.44 -71.43
C VAL A 65 -15.14 28.68 -70.92
N GLU A 66 -14.17 27.87 -71.35
CA GLU A 66 -12.76 28.04 -70.97
C GLU A 66 -12.28 29.47 -71.22
N SER A 67 -11.52 30.04 -70.28
CA SER A 67 -11.03 31.43 -70.31
C SER A 67 -12.11 32.52 -70.22
N LEU A 68 -13.38 32.18 -69.98
CA LEU A 68 -14.42 33.16 -69.70
C LEU A 68 -14.08 33.96 -68.44
N MET A 69 -14.06 35.29 -68.52
CA MET A 69 -13.61 36.17 -67.44
C MET A 69 -14.77 37.00 -66.87
N VAL A 70 -14.85 37.08 -65.55
CA VAL A 70 -15.84 37.88 -64.81
C VAL A 70 -15.20 38.57 -63.61
N PHE A 71 -15.85 39.61 -63.09
CA PHE A 71 -15.53 40.19 -61.79
C PHE A 71 -16.56 39.70 -60.75
N ALA A 72 -16.11 38.92 -59.77
CA ALA A 72 -16.93 38.47 -58.66
C ALA A 72 -17.21 39.63 -57.70
N THR A 73 -18.48 39.95 -57.47
CA THR A 73 -18.88 41.19 -56.80
C THR A 73 -18.93 41.11 -55.28
N LYS A 74 -19.09 39.91 -54.71
CA LYS A 74 -19.29 39.70 -53.28
C LYS A 74 -18.60 38.42 -52.80
N LYS A 75 -18.30 38.38 -51.51
CA LYS A 75 -17.80 37.16 -50.85
C LYS A 75 -18.97 36.18 -50.68
N GLN A 76 -18.85 34.98 -51.23
CA GLN A 76 -19.86 33.92 -51.12
C GLN A 76 -19.17 32.56 -51.33
N GLY A 77 -19.47 31.57 -50.49
CA GLY A 77 -18.73 30.29 -50.53
C GLY A 77 -17.22 30.50 -50.36
N ASP A 78 -16.44 29.93 -51.26
CA ASP A 78 -14.98 30.12 -51.40
C ASP A 78 -14.59 31.26 -52.38
N ILE A 79 -15.56 32.02 -52.88
CA ILE A 79 -15.34 33.22 -53.69
C ILE A 79 -15.04 34.42 -52.79
N THR A 80 -14.05 35.21 -53.20
CA THR A 80 -13.74 36.53 -52.64
C THR A 80 -13.81 37.56 -53.76
N PRO A 81 -14.21 38.83 -53.50
CA PRO A 81 -14.28 39.82 -54.57
C PRO A 81 -12.99 39.96 -55.38
N GLY A 82 -13.10 40.00 -56.70
CA GLY A 82 -11.95 40.05 -57.61
C GLY A 82 -12.24 39.49 -59.00
N TYR A 83 -11.21 39.45 -59.84
CA TYR A 83 -11.30 38.88 -61.18
C TYR A 83 -11.15 37.36 -61.14
N TYR A 84 -12.03 36.67 -61.87
CA TYR A 84 -12.01 35.22 -62.03
C TYR A 84 -12.08 34.85 -63.50
N TYR A 85 -11.46 33.73 -63.85
CA TYR A 85 -11.65 33.09 -65.15
C TYR A 85 -12.06 31.62 -64.96
N TRP A 86 -12.84 31.11 -65.90
CA TRP A 86 -13.21 29.69 -65.90
C TRP A 86 -12.06 28.85 -66.44
N ASN A 87 -11.66 27.84 -65.68
CA ASN A 87 -10.66 26.86 -66.07
C ASN A 87 -11.13 25.44 -65.77
N ILE A 88 -11.29 24.64 -66.83
CA ILE A 88 -11.71 23.23 -66.85
C ILE A 88 -13.07 23.02 -66.18
N ASP A 89 -13.13 23.08 -64.86
CA ASP A 89 -14.33 22.83 -64.06
C ASP A 89 -14.52 23.81 -62.89
N ARG A 90 -13.70 24.87 -62.80
CA ARG A 90 -13.72 25.82 -61.70
C ARG A 90 -13.39 27.26 -62.09
N TRP A 91 -13.92 28.21 -61.33
CA TRP A 91 -13.52 29.60 -61.33
C TRP A 91 -12.19 29.77 -60.59
N VAL A 92 -11.17 30.22 -61.30
CA VAL A 92 -9.84 30.52 -60.76
C VAL A 92 -9.70 32.02 -60.59
N ARG A 93 -9.34 32.45 -59.38
CA ARG A 93 -9.11 33.86 -59.07
C ARG A 93 -7.77 34.32 -59.64
N LEU A 94 -7.73 35.50 -60.25
CA LEU A 94 -6.48 36.20 -60.52
C LEU A 94 -6.02 36.91 -59.24
N THR A 95 -4.93 36.43 -58.65
CA THR A 95 -4.34 36.98 -57.42
C THR A 95 -3.31 38.05 -57.74
N GLY A 96 -3.23 39.09 -56.91
CA GLY A 96 -2.17 40.11 -56.98
C GLY A 96 -1.17 39.99 -55.84
N ASP A 97 -0.11 40.80 -55.84
CA ASP A 97 0.99 40.74 -54.85
C ASP A 97 0.51 40.80 -53.39
N LYS A 98 -0.54 41.58 -53.14
CA LYS A 98 -1.18 41.71 -51.82
C LYS A 98 -1.78 40.41 -51.28
N ASP A 99 -2.04 39.43 -52.14
CA ASP A 99 -2.62 38.14 -51.77
C ASP A 99 -1.52 37.10 -51.42
N ILE A 100 -0.25 37.37 -51.76
CA ILE A 100 0.90 36.46 -51.52
C ILE A 100 1.06 36.11 -50.04
N PRO A 101 1.00 37.04 -49.07
CA PRO A 101 1.19 36.69 -47.65
C PRO A 101 0.17 35.64 -47.16
N ALA A 102 -1.09 35.79 -47.55
CA ALA A 102 -2.14 34.83 -47.19
C ALA A 102 -1.92 33.46 -47.84
N ILE A 103 -1.45 33.43 -49.10
CA ILE A 103 -1.10 32.19 -49.81
C ILE A 103 0.05 31.46 -49.10
N VAL A 104 1.10 32.18 -48.69
CA VAL A 104 2.24 31.59 -47.98
C VAL A 104 1.82 31.03 -46.63
N VAL A 105 0.99 31.74 -45.87
CA VAL A 105 0.48 31.27 -44.57
C VAL A 105 -0.38 30.02 -44.74
N ASN A 106 -1.32 30.04 -45.69
CA ASN A 106 -2.26 28.93 -45.87
C ASN A 106 -1.59 27.66 -46.39
N ASN A 107 -0.52 27.79 -47.18
CA ASN A 107 0.18 26.67 -47.79
C ASN A 107 1.54 26.39 -47.13
N PHE A 108 1.79 26.92 -45.93
CA PHE A 108 3.10 26.81 -45.28
C PHE A 108 3.59 25.36 -45.18
N GLN A 109 2.72 24.42 -44.81
CA GLN A 109 3.05 23.00 -44.72
C GLN A 109 3.48 22.40 -46.05
N GLU A 110 2.82 22.77 -47.14
CA GLU A 110 3.21 22.32 -48.48
C GLU A 110 4.56 22.91 -48.86
N ILE A 111 4.73 24.22 -48.67
CA ILE A 111 5.96 24.97 -48.97
C ILE A 111 7.17 24.37 -48.25
N VAL A 112 7.06 24.05 -46.95
CA VAL A 112 8.18 23.45 -46.22
C VAL A 112 8.54 22.04 -46.71
N ASN A 113 7.59 21.33 -47.34
CA ASN A 113 7.78 19.98 -47.87
C ASN A 113 8.08 19.95 -49.38
N MET A 114 8.16 21.12 -50.04
CA MET A 114 8.50 21.20 -51.46
C MET A 114 9.93 20.73 -51.74
N GLU A 115 10.15 20.21 -52.95
CA GLU A 115 11.47 19.81 -53.46
C GLU A 115 12.25 18.85 -52.54
N GLY A 116 11.59 17.84 -51.96
CA GLY A 116 12.26 16.78 -51.20
C GLY A 116 12.96 17.29 -49.92
N ASP A 117 12.23 18.04 -49.10
CA ASP A 117 12.69 18.63 -47.84
C ASP A 117 13.75 19.74 -47.96
N LYS A 118 13.97 20.31 -49.16
CA LYS A 118 14.96 21.39 -49.36
C LYS A 118 14.76 22.56 -48.41
N VAL A 119 13.52 23.00 -48.22
CA VAL A 119 13.18 24.10 -47.29
C VAL A 119 13.43 23.67 -45.85
N GLN A 120 13.04 22.46 -45.45
CA GLN A 120 13.37 21.93 -44.12
C GLN A 120 14.88 21.86 -43.90
N ASN A 121 15.66 21.48 -44.91
CA ASN A 121 17.11 21.35 -44.83
C ASN A 121 17.77 22.72 -44.69
N ILE A 122 17.27 23.75 -45.37
CA ILE A 122 17.70 25.14 -45.17
C ILE A 122 17.43 25.57 -43.72
N ILE A 123 16.21 25.34 -43.22
CA ILE A 123 15.84 25.70 -41.84
C ILE A 123 16.72 24.94 -40.83
N LYS A 124 16.87 23.62 -41.00
CA LYS A 124 17.75 22.77 -40.17
C LYS A 124 19.21 23.26 -40.20
N ASN A 125 19.70 23.71 -41.35
CA ASN A 125 21.05 24.24 -41.52
C ASN A 125 21.22 25.57 -40.77
N ILE A 126 20.28 26.51 -40.91
CA ILE A 126 20.26 27.78 -40.17
C ILE A 126 20.24 27.50 -38.66
N VAL A 127 19.28 26.68 -38.20
CA VAL A 127 19.12 26.34 -36.79
C VAL A 127 20.41 25.76 -36.18
N ARG A 128 21.12 24.90 -36.92
CA ARG A 128 22.37 24.26 -36.47
C ARG A 128 23.61 25.14 -36.55
N ASN A 129 23.58 26.25 -37.31
CA ASN A 129 24.76 27.07 -37.57
C ASN A 129 24.67 28.52 -37.11
N THR A 130 23.54 28.93 -36.52
CA THR A 130 23.39 30.26 -35.93
C THR A 130 23.71 30.21 -34.43
N GLU A 131 24.70 31.00 -34.03
CA GLU A 131 25.06 31.21 -32.62
C GLU A 131 23.86 31.67 -31.79
N GLY A 132 23.74 31.16 -30.56
CA GLY A 132 22.62 31.46 -29.67
C GLY A 132 21.48 30.45 -29.75
N ASN A 133 21.39 29.68 -30.84
CA ASN A 133 20.35 28.67 -30.98
C ASN A 133 20.56 27.48 -30.06
N VAL A 134 19.46 26.86 -29.64
CA VAL A 134 19.44 25.57 -28.96
C VAL A 134 18.89 24.52 -29.91
N ILE A 135 19.58 23.39 -29.99
CA ILE A 135 19.15 22.23 -30.75
C ILE A 135 18.98 21.03 -29.83
N TYR A 136 18.06 20.15 -30.22
CA TYR A 136 17.86 18.85 -29.59
C TYR A 136 18.30 17.77 -30.57
N GLU A 137 19.25 16.92 -30.16
CA GLU A 137 19.76 15.81 -30.98
C GLU A 137 19.95 14.58 -30.07
N GLY A 138 19.30 13.46 -30.43
CA GLY A 138 19.25 12.28 -29.59
C GLY A 138 18.41 12.53 -28.34
N ASP A 139 19.04 12.46 -27.17
CA ASP A 139 18.48 12.70 -25.84
C ASP A 139 19.00 13.98 -25.17
N LYS A 140 19.79 14.79 -25.89
CA LYS A 140 20.54 15.92 -25.35
C LYS A 140 20.18 17.24 -26.00
N PHE A 141 20.30 18.31 -25.21
CA PHE A 141 20.24 19.67 -25.69
C PHE A 141 21.65 20.23 -25.92
N TYR A 142 21.81 21.03 -26.97
CA TYR A 142 23.06 21.69 -27.30
C TYR A 142 22.83 23.16 -27.58
N HIS A 143 23.69 24.02 -27.05
CA HIS A 143 23.77 25.42 -27.43
C HIS A 143 24.81 25.59 -28.55
N ILE A 144 24.43 26.29 -29.62
CA ILE A 144 25.31 26.65 -30.72
C ILE A 144 26.13 27.89 -30.31
N THR A 145 27.44 27.73 -30.19
CA THR A 145 28.37 28.79 -29.77
C THR A 145 29.39 29.08 -30.85
N ASN A 146 29.89 30.31 -30.89
CA ASN A 146 31.05 30.67 -31.70
C ASN A 146 32.31 30.63 -30.85
N LYS A 147 33.22 29.69 -31.13
CA LYS A 147 34.55 29.65 -30.53
C LYS A 147 35.59 29.95 -31.60
N ASP A 148 36.25 31.09 -31.47
CA ASP A 148 37.33 31.54 -32.36
C ASP A 148 36.93 31.57 -33.86
N GLY A 149 35.71 32.02 -34.16
CA GLY A 149 35.18 32.10 -35.51
C GLY A 149 34.63 30.79 -36.06
N LYS A 150 34.59 29.71 -35.26
CA LYS A 150 34.01 28.42 -35.63
C LYS A 150 32.75 28.14 -34.83
N ILE A 151 31.70 27.72 -35.53
CA ILE A 151 30.48 27.26 -34.90
C ILE A 151 30.71 25.88 -34.27
N VAL A 152 30.43 25.77 -32.97
CA VAL A 152 30.53 24.52 -32.22
C VAL A 152 29.26 24.25 -31.42
N LYS A 153 28.90 22.97 -31.33
CA LYS A 153 27.81 22.48 -30.49
C LYS A 153 28.35 22.22 -29.09
N GLN A 154 27.82 22.90 -28.08
CA GLN A 154 28.15 22.65 -26.68
C GLN A 154 26.95 22.03 -25.97
N GLU A 155 27.13 20.83 -25.41
CA GLU A 155 26.08 20.14 -24.66
C GLU A 155 25.63 21.00 -23.46
N ILE A 156 24.32 21.05 -23.26
CA ILE A 156 23.69 21.63 -22.08
C ILE A 156 23.39 20.45 -21.15
N SER A 157 24.18 20.32 -20.09
CA SER A 157 23.98 19.31 -19.05
C SER A 157 23.63 20.01 -17.74
N ASP A 158 22.64 19.47 -17.04
CA ASP A 158 22.28 19.89 -15.70
C ASP A 158 23.26 19.30 -14.68
N LYS A 159 23.45 20.01 -13.58
CA LYS A 159 24.20 19.48 -12.45
C LYS A 159 23.30 18.51 -11.69
N ILE A 160 23.76 17.28 -11.50
CA ILE A 160 23.04 16.24 -10.76
C ILE A 160 23.56 16.12 -9.33
N THR A 161 22.75 15.60 -8.43
CA THR A 161 23.20 15.17 -7.10
C THR A 161 23.66 13.72 -7.16
N VAL A 162 24.66 13.35 -6.35
CA VAL A 162 25.22 11.99 -6.31
C VAL A 162 25.31 11.51 -4.86
N ILE A 163 25.07 10.22 -4.64
CA ILE A 163 25.33 9.55 -3.36
C ILE A 163 26.33 8.43 -3.62
N GLU A 164 27.47 8.48 -2.93
CA GLU A 164 28.48 7.41 -2.94
C GLU A 164 28.41 6.60 -1.64
N TYR A 165 28.63 5.29 -1.72
CA TYR A 165 28.80 4.42 -0.56
C TYR A 165 30.29 4.26 -0.26
N ASP A 166 30.70 4.56 0.97
CA ASP A 166 32.05 4.39 1.47
C ASP A 166 32.19 3.00 2.12
N GLU A 167 32.69 2.02 1.37
CA GLU A 167 32.82 0.63 1.85
C GLU A 167 33.71 0.50 3.10
N ALA A 168 34.71 1.39 3.28
CA ALA A 168 35.66 1.30 4.38
C ALA A 168 35.02 1.66 5.71
N THR A 169 34.11 2.64 5.71
CA THR A 169 33.41 3.08 6.94
C THR A 169 31.98 2.57 7.04
N GLY A 170 31.37 2.18 5.92
CA GLY A 170 29.95 1.85 5.80
C GLY A 170 29.04 3.09 5.79
N ASP A 171 29.59 4.28 5.55
CA ASP A 171 28.82 5.53 5.47
C ASP A 171 28.36 5.80 4.03
N TYR A 172 27.38 6.70 3.90
CA TYR A 172 27.05 7.31 2.61
C TYR A 172 27.62 8.74 2.54
N ILE A 173 28.03 9.18 1.36
CA ILE A 173 28.48 10.56 1.13
C ILE A 173 27.57 11.18 0.08
N TYR A 174 26.86 12.23 0.48
CA TYR A 174 25.95 12.99 -0.39
C TYR A 174 26.67 14.20 -0.99
N TYR A 175 26.59 14.32 -2.32
CA TYR A 175 27.11 15.43 -3.10
C TYR A 175 25.94 16.19 -3.74
N ASN A 176 25.76 17.45 -3.35
CA ASN A 176 24.74 18.30 -3.95
C ASN A 176 25.17 18.81 -5.34
N GLU A 177 24.29 19.55 -6.01
CA GLU A 177 24.53 20.10 -7.34
C GLU A 177 25.71 21.10 -7.40
N ASN A 178 26.18 21.62 -6.26
CA ASN A 178 27.37 22.49 -6.21
C ASN A 178 28.67 21.70 -6.11
N ALA A 179 28.59 20.40 -5.77
CA ALA A 179 29.70 19.47 -5.68
C ALA A 179 29.90 18.65 -6.96
N VAL A 180 29.02 18.77 -7.95
CA VAL A 180 29.10 18.00 -9.21
C VAL A 180 29.17 18.97 -10.39
N ASP A 181 30.15 18.80 -11.27
CA ASP A 181 30.22 19.59 -12.51
C ASP A 181 29.24 19.07 -13.58
N ARG A 182 29.13 19.79 -14.69
CA ARG A 182 28.21 19.42 -15.80
C ARG A 182 28.60 18.11 -16.51
N SER A 183 29.82 17.62 -16.31
CA SER A 183 30.31 16.36 -16.86
C SER A 183 30.13 15.20 -15.89
N GLY A 184 29.56 15.44 -14.70
CA GLY A 184 29.38 14.44 -13.65
C GLY A 184 30.62 14.22 -12.77
N ASN A 185 31.67 15.05 -12.91
CA ASN A 185 32.84 14.94 -12.02
C ASN A 185 32.51 15.51 -10.64
N ILE A 186 32.88 14.77 -9.61
CA ILE A 186 32.54 15.07 -8.22
C ILE A 186 33.73 15.73 -7.51
N ASP A 187 33.47 16.89 -6.92
CA ASP A 187 34.36 17.54 -5.95
C ASP A 187 34.23 16.84 -4.59
N LYS A 188 35.12 15.86 -4.36
CA LYS A 188 35.11 15.01 -3.16
C LYS A 188 35.21 15.79 -1.85
N THR A 189 35.67 17.05 -1.86
CA THR A 189 35.82 17.89 -0.67
C THR A 189 34.50 18.50 -0.18
N LYS A 190 33.46 18.49 -1.01
CA LYS A 190 32.15 19.09 -0.71
C LYS A 190 31.08 18.08 -0.29
N GLY A 191 31.47 16.82 -0.09
CA GLY A 191 30.55 15.76 0.31
C GLY A 191 30.07 15.92 1.76
N VAL A 192 28.78 15.66 1.99
CA VAL A 192 28.19 15.55 3.33
C VAL A 192 28.14 14.08 3.71
N ARG A 193 28.86 13.71 4.78
CA ARG A 193 28.91 12.32 5.25
C ARG A 193 27.70 11.99 6.12
N ILE A 194 27.03 10.88 5.79
CA ILE A 194 25.84 10.35 6.44
C ILE A 194 26.23 9.06 7.15
N GLN A 195 26.38 9.14 8.47
CA GLN A 195 26.85 8.04 9.30
C GLN A 195 25.69 7.19 9.82
N VAL A 196 25.08 6.40 8.93
CA VAL A 196 23.88 5.60 9.25
C VAL A 196 24.15 4.66 10.44
N LYS A 197 25.25 3.92 10.41
CA LYS A 197 25.63 2.98 11.49
C LYS A 197 25.77 3.67 12.84
N GLN A 198 26.52 4.77 12.89
CA GLN A 198 26.71 5.52 14.14
C GLN A 198 25.39 6.12 14.64
N THR A 199 24.55 6.61 13.73
CA THR A 199 23.23 7.15 14.05
C THR A 199 22.34 6.09 14.69
N VAL A 200 22.29 4.89 14.11
CA VAL A 200 21.56 3.74 14.66
C VAL A 200 22.08 3.37 16.04
N ILE A 201 23.41 3.29 16.22
CA ILE A 201 24.02 3.00 17.53
C ILE A 201 23.62 4.06 18.56
N ASN A 202 23.75 5.35 18.23
CA ASN A 202 23.46 6.45 19.15
C ASN A 202 21.97 6.55 19.50
N LYS A 203 21.09 6.23 18.54
CA LYS A 203 19.63 6.27 18.71
C LYS A 203 19.04 4.91 19.05
N PHE A 204 19.86 3.90 19.35
CA PHE A 204 19.38 2.53 19.52
C PHE A 204 18.30 2.45 20.60
N LYS A 205 18.49 3.17 21.71
CA LYS A 205 17.48 3.27 22.78
C LYS A 205 16.14 3.82 22.27
N ASP A 206 16.15 4.87 21.47
CA ASP A 206 14.92 5.43 20.91
C ASP A 206 14.27 4.44 19.93
N ILE A 207 15.10 3.79 19.10
CA ILE A 207 14.67 2.79 18.10
C ILE A 207 13.98 1.60 18.78
N ILE A 208 14.57 1.00 19.83
CA ILE A 208 13.96 -0.16 20.50
C ILE A 208 12.74 0.18 21.37
N ASN A 209 12.55 1.46 21.68
CA ASN A 209 11.36 1.93 22.41
C ASN A 209 10.24 2.40 21.47
N ASP A 210 10.48 2.45 20.16
CA ASP A 210 9.44 2.72 19.18
C ASP A 210 8.47 1.53 19.08
N HIS A 211 7.17 1.82 19.15
CA HIS A 211 6.14 0.78 19.17
C HIS A 211 6.12 -0.06 17.89
N THR A 212 6.36 0.55 16.73
CA THR A 212 6.38 -0.16 15.44
C THR A 212 7.59 -1.09 15.36
N VAL A 213 8.74 -0.63 15.83
CA VAL A 213 9.95 -1.46 15.90
C VAL A 213 9.75 -2.63 16.86
N GLN A 214 9.16 -2.39 18.03
CA GLN A 214 8.82 -3.45 18.99
C GLN A 214 7.87 -4.48 18.38
N GLN A 215 6.84 -4.04 17.64
CA GLN A 215 5.94 -4.96 16.92
C GLN A 215 6.70 -5.77 15.88
N HIS A 216 7.56 -5.16 15.07
CA HIS A 216 8.36 -5.89 14.08
C HIS A 216 9.32 -6.89 14.72
N ILE A 217 9.99 -6.51 15.81
CA ILE A 217 10.86 -7.42 16.58
C ILE A 217 10.02 -8.57 17.14
N ASN A 218 8.89 -8.29 17.77
CA ASN A 218 8.02 -9.31 18.35
C ASN A 218 7.50 -10.27 17.27
N ASN A 219 7.02 -9.76 16.13
CA ASN A 219 6.54 -10.58 15.01
C ASN A 219 7.66 -11.42 14.38
N TYR A 220 8.89 -10.88 14.30
CA TYR A 220 10.04 -11.63 13.79
C TYR A 220 10.47 -12.74 14.76
N LEU A 221 10.36 -12.49 16.07
CA LEU A 221 10.71 -13.47 17.10
C LEU A 221 9.59 -14.48 17.35
N GLU A 222 8.34 -14.13 17.04
CA GLU A 222 7.20 -15.04 17.11
C GLU A 222 7.38 -16.21 16.12
N GLY A 223 7.25 -17.44 16.63
CA GLY A 223 7.40 -18.63 15.80
C GLY A 223 8.84 -19.00 15.42
N THR A 224 9.87 -18.26 15.88
CA THR A 224 11.27 -18.60 15.58
C THR A 224 11.97 -19.30 16.75
N TYR A 225 12.78 -20.31 16.43
CA TYR A 225 13.71 -20.90 17.40
C TYR A 225 14.94 -20.01 17.57
N VAL A 226 14.85 -19.07 18.49
CA VAL A 226 16.00 -18.36 19.04
C VAL A 226 16.13 -18.82 20.49
N GLY A 227 17.14 -19.66 20.75
CA GLY A 227 17.26 -20.40 22.00
C GLY A 227 17.05 -19.53 23.25
N GLY A 228 16.15 -19.95 24.14
CA GLY A 228 15.85 -19.28 25.40
C GLY A 228 14.63 -18.35 25.38
N ASN A 229 13.98 -18.12 24.24
CA ASN A 229 12.78 -17.28 24.19
C ASN A 229 11.52 -18.01 24.67
N VAL A 230 10.78 -17.35 25.56
CA VAL A 230 9.43 -17.72 25.96
C VAL A 230 8.49 -16.59 25.56
N TYR A 231 7.44 -16.94 24.82
CA TYR A 231 6.40 -16.01 24.39
C TYR A 231 5.22 -16.07 25.37
N TYR A 232 4.65 -14.91 25.68
CA TYR A 232 3.43 -14.80 26.48
C TYR A 232 2.40 -14.00 25.70
N ASP A 233 1.30 -14.64 25.34
CA ASP A 233 0.21 -14.04 24.55
C ASP A 233 -0.86 -13.34 25.41
N GLY A 234 -0.65 -13.29 26.73
CA GLY A 234 -1.64 -12.84 27.71
C GLY A 234 -2.43 -13.98 28.37
N SER A 235 -2.36 -15.20 27.84
CA SER A 235 -3.05 -16.38 28.38
C SER A 235 -2.10 -17.52 28.72
N LYS A 236 -1.09 -17.80 27.88
CA LYS A 236 -0.20 -18.95 28.01
C LYS A 236 1.24 -18.58 27.71
N PHE A 237 2.17 -19.33 28.31
CA PHE A 237 3.58 -19.25 27.97
C PHE A 237 3.91 -20.34 26.95
N THR A 238 4.55 -19.99 25.84
CA THR A 238 4.98 -20.94 24.81
C THR A 238 6.43 -20.75 24.43
N TYR A 239 7.05 -21.79 23.89
CA TYR A 239 8.34 -21.71 23.22
C TYR A 239 8.32 -22.55 21.94
N VAL A 240 9.14 -22.18 20.97
CA VAL A 240 9.36 -23.00 19.78
C VAL A 240 10.57 -23.90 20.05
N THR A 241 10.51 -25.16 19.65
CA THR A 241 11.60 -26.14 19.75
C THR A 241 12.59 -25.99 18.60
N LYS A 242 13.76 -26.65 18.65
CA LYS A 242 14.72 -26.64 17.53
C LYS A 242 14.10 -27.20 16.25
N GLU A 243 13.12 -28.07 16.42
CA GLU A 243 12.38 -28.77 15.38
C GLU A 243 11.24 -27.91 14.79
N GLY A 244 10.97 -26.72 15.35
CA GLY A 244 9.93 -25.80 14.89
C GLY A 244 8.56 -25.98 15.57
N ASP A 245 8.40 -27.00 16.41
CA ASP A 245 7.15 -27.23 17.14
C ASP A 245 6.96 -26.21 18.26
N THR A 246 5.74 -25.68 18.41
CA THR A 246 5.37 -24.84 19.54
C THR A 246 4.94 -25.71 20.72
N LYS A 247 5.56 -25.49 21.89
CA LYS A 247 5.22 -26.16 23.15
C LYS A 247 4.75 -25.15 24.19
N GLU A 248 3.70 -25.50 24.90
CA GLU A 248 3.18 -24.73 26.03
C GLU A 248 3.95 -25.07 27.31
N ILE A 249 4.15 -24.06 28.16
CA ILE A 249 4.72 -24.20 29.50
C ILE A 249 3.59 -24.01 30.51
N THR A 250 3.13 -25.10 31.11
CA THR A 250 2.09 -25.06 32.15
C THR A 250 2.71 -25.06 33.54
N ILE A 251 2.39 -24.05 34.36
CA ILE A 251 2.82 -24.02 35.78
C ILE A 251 2.31 -25.25 36.53
N LYS A 252 1.08 -25.69 36.24
CA LYS A 252 0.49 -26.89 36.82
C LYS A 252 1.38 -28.11 36.63
N ASP A 253 1.89 -28.34 35.42
CA ASP A 253 2.70 -29.51 35.10
C ASP A 253 4.06 -29.44 35.82
N ILE A 254 4.65 -28.24 35.91
CA ILE A 254 5.89 -28.02 36.68
C ILE A 254 5.67 -28.29 38.17
N VAL A 255 4.58 -27.78 38.74
CA VAL A 255 4.25 -27.99 40.15
C VAL A 255 4.02 -29.47 40.40
N GLN A 256 3.17 -30.14 39.62
CA GLN A 256 2.90 -31.57 39.78
C GLN A 256 4.15 -32.44 39.62
N ALA A 257 5.05 -32.12 38.69
CA ALA A 257 6.30 -32.85 38.50
C ALA A 257 7.27 -32.70 39.70
N ASN A 258 7.08 -31.69 40.54
CA ASN A 258 7.92 -31.42 41.72
C ASN A 258 7.15 -31.51 43.04
N GLU A 259 5.88 -31.94 43.01
CA GLU A 259 5.10 -32.18 44.22
C GLU A 259 5.62 -33.43 44.93
N THR A 260 5.91 -33.29 46.22
CA THR A 260 6.28 -34.40 47.09
C THR A 260 5.04 -34.96 47.77
N VAL A 261 4.65 -36.18 47.40
CA VAL A 261 3.48 -36.84 47.99
C VAL A 261 3.94 -37.74 49.13
N THR A 262 3.52 -37.43 50.35
CA THR A 262 3.61 -38.32 51.51
C THR A 262 2.23 -38.88 51.84
N THR A 263 2.18 -40.08 52.42
CA THR A 263 0.90 -40.71 52.81
C THR A 263 0.94 -41.21 54.24
N LEU A 264 -0.20 -41.19 54.91
CA LEU A 264 -0.39 -41.77 56.24
C LEU A 264 -1.66 -42.63 56.20
N VAL A 265 -1.49 -43.95 56.35
CA VAL A 265 -2.58 -44.93 56.22
C VAL A 265 -2.73 -45.70 57.53
N LYS A 266 -3.96 -45.90 58.00
CA LYS A 266 -4.25 -46.72 59.19
C LYS A 266 -4.29 -48.21 58.82
N ASN A 267 -3.60 -49.06 59.58
CA ASN A 267 -3.39 -50.48 59.23
C ASN A 267 -4.44 -51.45 59.82
N GLY A 268 -5.37 -50.95 60.63
CA GLY A 268 -6.44 -51.76 61.25
C GLY A 268 -6.03 -52.53 62.50
N ASP A 269 -4.73 -52.69 62.75
CA ASP A 269 -4.13 -53.31 63.93
C ASP A 269 -3.72 -52.31 65.03
N GLY A 270 -4.13 -51.04 64.89
CA GLY A 270 -3.75 -49.96 65.80
C GLY A 270 -2.55 -49.14 65.34
N THR A 271 -1.82 -49.60 64.31
CA THR A 271 -0.68 -48.88 63.75
C THR A 271 -1.06 -48.00 62.55
N TYR A 272 -0.16 -47.07 62.21
CA TYR A 272 -0.23 -46.27 60.98
C TYR A 272 1.02 -46.48 60.13
N THR A 273 0.88 -46.60 58.83
CA THR A 273 2.00 -46.58 57.88
C THR A 273 2.14 -45.18 57.28
N TYR A 274 3.22 -44.50 57.65
CA TYR A 274 3.69 -43.31 56.96
C TYR A 274 4.55 -43.75 55.77
N THR A 275 4.31 -43.19 54.58
CA THR A 275 5.19 -43.35 53.41
C THR A 275 5.77 -41.99 53.06
N ASN A 276 7.09 -41.87 53.09
CA ASN A 276 7.79 -40.64 52.70
C ASN A 276 7.90 -40.48 51.18
N GLU A 277 8.50 -39.39 50.75
CA GLU A 277 8.71 -39.01 49.35
C GLU A 277 9.56 -40.01 48.55
N GLU A 278 10.42 -40.78 49.22
CA GLU A 278 11.28 -41.81 48.64
C GLU A 278 10.58 -43.18 48.58
N GLY A 279 9.31 -43.26 48.99
CA GLY A 279 8.55 -44.51 49.06
C GLY A 279 8.89 -45.38 50.28
N ILE A 280 9.72 -44.88 51.20
CA ILE A 280 10.11 -45.59 52.42
C ILE A 280 8.92 -45.57 53.38
N LYS A 281 8.55 -46.77 53.84
CA LYS A 281 7.46 -46.97 54.78
C LYS A 281 7.98 -47.02 56.21
N THR A 282 7.43 -46.17 57.06
CA THR A 282 7.65 -46.18 58.51
C THR A 282 6.36 -46.57 59.20
N ILE A 283 6.40 -47.62 60.01
CA ILE A 283 5.28 -48.01 60.85
C ILE A 283 5.35 -47.18 62.13
N ILE A 284 4.31 -46.39 62.36
CA ILE A 284 4.06 -45.68 63.60
C ILE A 284 3.13 -46.56 64.41
N ASP A 285 3.71 -47.28 65.37
CA ASP A 285 2.98 -48.03 66.36
C ASP A 285 2.63 -47.08 67.52
N ILE A 286 1.33 -46.96 67.83
CA ILE A 286 0.90 -46.27 69.05
C ILE A 286 0.93 -47.34 70.14
N PRO A 287 1.95 -47.35 71.02
CA PRO A 287 2.26 -48.53 71.79
C PRO A 287 1.09 -48.98 72.67
N SER A 288 0.87 -50.28 72.68
CA SER A 288 0.06 -50.99 73.68
C SER A 288 0.40 -50.58 75.12
N GLU A 289 1.59 -50.00 75.38
CA GLU A 289 1.98 -49.42 76.67
C GLU A 289 1.01 -48.35 77.18
N PHE A 290 0.29 -47.62 76.32
CA PHE A 290 -0.71 -46.67 76.78
C PHE A 290 -1.95 -47.37 77.36
N ILE A 291 -2.31 -48.52 76.79
CA ILE A 291 -3.39 -49.38 77.29
C ILE A 291 -2.92 -50.13 78.55
N GLU A 292 -1.71 -50.71 78.55
CA GLU A 292 -1.12 -51.35 79.72
C GLU A 292 -0.92 -50.38 80.90
N HIS A 293 -0.55 -49.12 80.65
CA HIS A 293 -0.47 -48.12 81.71
C HIS A 293 -1.84 -47.83 82.31
N PHE A 294 -2.89 -47.81 81.50
CA PHE A 294 -4.25 -47.59 82.01
C PHE A 294 -4.69 -48.77 82.89
N GLU A 295 -4.42 -50.01 82.48
CA GLU A 295 -4.68 -51.20 83.29
C GLU A 295 -3.89 -51.17 84.61
N LYS A 296 -2.59 -50.84 84.56
CA LYS A 296 -1.75 -50.67 85.76
C LYS A 296 -2.27 -49.59 86.71
N ILE A 297 -2.77 -48.47 86.20
CA ILE A 297 -3.32 -47.38 87.03
C ILE A 297 -4.57 -47.85 87.76
N VAL A 298 -5.47 -48.58 87.09
CA VAL A 298 -6.72 -49.07 87.71
C VAL A 298 -6.45 -50.12 88.78
N GLU A 299 -5.37 -50.89 88.65
CA GLU A 299 -4.95 -51.91 89.62
C GLU A 299 -4.14 -51.37 90.81
N GLN A 300 -3.75 -50.09 90.81
CA GLN A 300 -2.99 -49.53 91.94
C GLN A 300 -3.88 -49.22 93.16
N PRO A 301 -3.32 -49.34 94.37
CA PRO A 301 -4.06 -49.00 95.58
C PRO A 301 -4.32 -47.49 95.67
N VAL A 302 -5.53 -47.13 96.06
CA VAL A 302 -5.96 -45.74 96.25
C VAL A 302 -6.35 -45.51 97.71
N THR A 303 -5.94 -44.38 98.27
CA THR A 303 -6.35 -43.97 99.61
C THR A 303 -7.39 -42.86 99.52
N VAL A 304 -8.57 -43.09 100.07
CA VAL A 304 -9.66 -42.11 100.13
C VAL A 304 -10.17 -42.05 101.56
N ASP A 305 -10.25 -40.85 102.13
CA ASP A 305 -10.72 -40.60 103.50
C ASP A 305 -10.06 -41.48 104.57
N GLY A 306 -8.75 -41.72 104.43
CA GLY A 306 -7.96 -42.52 105.36
C GLY A 306 -8.16 -44.04 105.26
N ARG A 307 -8.97 -44.52 104.30
CA ARG A 307 -9.10 -45.95 103.97
C ARG A 307 -8.32 -46.28 102.71
N ILE A 308 -7.61 -47.40 102.75
CA ILE A 308 -6.82 -47.89 101.61
C ILE A 308 -7.64 -48.96 100.89
N PHE A 309 -7.88 -48.75 99.60
CA PHE A 309 -8.47 -49.73 98.69
C PHE A 309 -7.35 -50.34 97.85
N LYS A 310 -7.38 -51.66 97.63
CA LYS A 310 -6.30 -52.37 96.94
C LYS A 310 -6.20 -51.99 95.45
N THR A 311 -7.33 -51.65 94.84
CA THR A 311 -7.43 -51.17 93.47
C THR A 311 -8.41 -49.99 93.39
N VAL A 312 -8.34 -49.21 92.32
CA VAL A 312 -9.36 -48.19 92.02
C VAL A 312 -10.75 -48.84 91.87
N ASN A 313 -10.81 -50.06 91.32
CA ASN A 313 -12.05 -50.80 91.15
C ASN A 313 -12.67 -51.22 92.51
N ASP A 314 -11.84 -51.58 93.49
CA ASP A 314 -12.31 -51.88 94.86
C ASP A 314 -12.87 -50.64 95.56
N TYR A 315 -12.29 -49.47 95.31
CA TYR A 315 -12.85 -48.21 95.79
C TYR A 315 -14.22 -47.96 95.14
N ILE A 316 -14.33 -48.06 93.82
CA ILE A 316 -15.61 -47.89 93.10
C ILE A 316 -16.66 -48.87 93.64
N LYS A 317 -16.28 -50.14 93.87
CA LYS A 317 -17.16 -51.14 94.47
C LYS A 317 -17.57 -50.78 95.90
N TYR A 318 -16.64 -50.33 96.74
CA TYR A 318 -16.95 -49.90 98.09
C TYR A 318 -17.92 -48.71 98.12
N VAL A 319 -17.72 -47.70 97.28
CA VAL A 319 -18.61 -46.52 97.25
C VAL A 319 -20.01 -46.91 96.75
N THR A 320 -20.10 -47.90 95.86
CA THR A 320 -21.39 -48.40 95.35
C THR A 320 -22.10 -49.35 96.33
N GLU A 321 -21.39 -50.03 97.24
CA GLU A 321 -21.97 -51.01 98.16
C GLU A 321 -22.22 -50.49 99.60
N SER A 322 -21.52 -49.46 100.07
CA SER A 322 -21.41 -49.17 101.51
C SER A 322 -22.18 -47.95 102.06
N ARG A 323 -22.92 -47.19 101.25
CA ARG A 323 -23.77 -46.10 101.75
C ARG A 323 -25.12 -46.06 101.03
N GLY A 324 -26.21 -46.25 101.79
CA GLY A 324 -27.57 -46.07 101.32
C GLY A 324 -27.77 -44.67 100.72
N GLY A 325 -28.27 -44.65 99.49
CA GLY A 325 -28.47 -43.44 98.69
C GLY A 325 -27.79 -43.43 97.32
N PHE A 326 -27.03 -44.47 96.96
CA PHE A 326 -26.38 -44.54 95.65
C PHE A 326 -26.90 -45.65 94.76
N THR A 327 -26.97 -45.33 93.47
CA THR A 327 -27.31 -46.24 92.39
C THR A 327 -26.19 -47.27 92.17
N LYS A 328 -26.50 -48.56 92.32
CA LYS A 328 -25.65 -49.69 91.96
C LYS A 328 -25.62 -49.84 90.43
N ILE A 329 -24.43 -49.86 89.84
CA ILE A 329 -24.27 -50.12 88.41
C ILE A 329 -23.99 -51.62 88.22
N ILE A 330 -24.78 -52.29 87.40
CA ILE A 330 -24.56 -53.67 86.95
C ILE A 330 -24.50 -53.70 85.43
N TYR A 331 -23.92 -54.74 84.84
CA TYR A 331 -23.96 -54.92 83.39
C TYR A 331 -24.92 -56.05 83.02
N ASN A 332 -25.71 -55.85 81.97
CA ASN A 332 -26.57 -56.91 81.45
C ASN A 332 -25.76 -57.91 80.59
N LYS A 333 -26.43 -58.95 80.09
CA LYS A 333 -25.77 -59.99 79.25
C LYS A 333 -25.28 -59.46 77.89
N GLU A 334 -25.71 -58.27 77.47
CA GLU A 334 -25.26 -57.58 76.26
C GLU A 334 -24.09 -56.61 76.53
N GLY A 335 -23.70 -56.41 77.80
CA GLY A 335 -22.62 -55.51 78.20
C GLY A 335 -23.06 -54.07 78.48
N ASP A 336 -24.36 -53.77 78.44
CA ASP A 336 -24.88 -52.44 78.74
C ASP A 336 -24.97 -52.20 80.26
N ALA A 337 -24.59 -51.00 80.69
CA ALA A 337 -24.69 -50.58 82.08
C ALA A 337 -26.15 -50.31 82.49
N ILE A 338 -26.65 -51.08 83.44
CA ILE A 338 -27.94 -50.91 84.10
C ILE A 338 -27.72 -50.35 85.51
N PHE A 339 -28.58 -49.45 85.90
CA PHE A 339 -28.54 -48.74 87.17
C PHE A 339 -29.65 -49.30 88.07
N GLN A 340 -29.34 -49.68 89.30
CA GLN A 340 -30.27 -50.21 90.30
C GLN A 340 -30.24 -49.34 91.55
N GLU A 341 -31.39 -49.14 92.18
CA GLU A 341 -31.48 -48.51 93.51
C GLU A 341 -31.99 -49.53 94.51
N TRP A 342 -31.53 -49.42 95.75
CA TRP A 342 -32.01 -50.27 96.83
C TRP A 342 -33.40 -49.81 97.26
N ASN A 343 -34.39 -50.69 97.18
CA ASN A 343 -35.73 -50.40 97.64
C ASN A 343 -35.91 -50.90 99.08
N ASP A 344 -35.84 -49.99 100.05
CA ASP A 344 -35.95 -50.33 101.49
C ASP A 344 -37.28 -50.98 101.88
N ILE A 345 -38.36 -50.73 101.12
CA ILE A 345 -39.69 -51.29 101.40
C ILE A 345 -39.77 -52.75 100.96
N LYS A 346 -39.15 -53.07 99.82
CA LYS A 346 -39.13 -54.43 99.26
C LYS A 346 -37.92 -55.25 99.69
N ASN A 347 -36.92 -54.60 100.27
CA ASN A 347 -35.65 -55.20 100.68
C ASN A 347 -34.91 -55.87 99.51
N GLU A 348 -34.96 -55.26 98.32
CA GLU A 348 -34.31 -55.75 97.09
C GLU A 348 -33.78 -54.59 96.22
N TRP A 349 -32.81 -54.89 95.34
CA TRP A 349 -32.34 -53.95 94.33
C TRP A 349 -33.31 -53.94 93.15
N VAL A 350 -33.85 -52.76 92.82
CA VAL A 350 -34.74 -52.58 91.68
C VAL A 350 -34.06 -51.75 90.60
N ASN A 351 -34.26 -52.11 89.33
CA ASN A 351 -33.75 -51.31 88.22
C ASN A 351 -34.37 -49.91 88.27
N ILE A 352 -33.51 -48.90 88.12
CA ILE A 352 -33.96 -47.53 87.91
C ILE A 352 -34.42 -47.42 86.45
N ASP A 353 -35.64 -46.92 86.25
CA ASP A 353 -36.13 -46.56 84.93
C ASP A 353 -35.39 -45.29 84.44
N ASN A 354 -34.33 -45.53 83.69
CA ASN A 354 -33.50 -44.50 83.10
C ASN A 354 -33.98 -44.02 81.73
N SER A 355 -35.26 -44.22 81.39
CA SER A 355 -35.85 -43.75 80.12
C SER A 355 -35.63 -42.24 79.86
N LYS A 356 -35.39 -41.42 80.89
CA LYS A 356 -35.01 -40.00 80.75
C LYS A 356 -33.55 -39.75 80.37
N PHE A 357 -32.63 -40.67 80.65
CA PHE A 357 -31.22 -40.60 80.23
C PHE A 357 -31.03 -40.98 78.76
N SER A 358 -32.05 -41.55 78.11
CA SER A 358 -32.06 -41.85 76.67
C SER A 358 -32.08 -40.61 75.76
N ARG A 359 -32.17 -39.39 76.32
CA ARG A 359 -31.89 -38.17 75.57
C ARG A 359 -30.39 -37.92 75.52
N SER A 360 -29.67 -38.81 74.86
CA SER A 360 -28.32 -38.55 74.40
C SER A 360 -28.29 -38.66 72.88
N CYS A 361 -27.65 -37.65 72.28
CA CYS A 361 -26.91 -37.79 71.04
C CYS A 361 -27.68 -38.43 69.86
N LYS A 362 -28.48 -37.61 69.16
CA LYS A 362 -28.48 -37.73 67.70
C LYS A 362 -27.09 -37.30 67.21
N ARG A 363 -26.49 -38.20 66.43
CA ARG A 363 -25.20 -38.13 65.75
C ARG A 363 -24.89 -36.78 65.13
#